data_AF-V4J956-F1
#
_entry.id   AF-V4J956-F1
#
_cell.length_a   1.000
_cell.length_b   1.000
_cell.length_c   1.000
_cell.angle_alpha   90.00
_cell.angle_beta   90.00
_cell.angle_gamma   90.00
#
_symmetry.space_group_name_H-M   'P 1'
#
loop_
_entity.id
_entity.type
_entity.pdbx_description
1 polymer ?
#
loop_
_entity_poly.entity_id
_entity_poly.type
_entity_poly.pdbx_seq_one_letter_code
_entity_poly.pdbx_strand_id
1 'polypeptide(L)'
;YRFLDWLMRLPEDLELQYTNAIHQIEEQLKMPYLSYVERRGERRGERRGERRGERRGERRGVYRVIRRLLERRFAPLPTDVVERLEQADLDQLLAWSERVVEAPSLDAVFNEHEQAS
;
A
#
# COMPACT_ATOMS: atom_id res chain seq x y z
N TYR A 1 -5.11 22.22 -5.02
CA TYR A 1 -5.31 23.22 -3.95
C TYR A 1 -6.07 24.40 -4.52
N ARG A 2 -7.41 24.39 -4.45
CA ARG A 2 -8.26 25.43 -5.09
C ARG A 2 -9.68 25.56 -4.50
N PHE A 3 -9.97 24.85 -3.42
CA PHE A 3 -11.28 24.85 -2.76
C PHE A 3 -11.39 26.01 -1.75
N LEU A 4 -10.31 26.28 -1.00
CA LEU A 4 -10.26 27.36 -0.01
C LEU A 4 -10.21 28.76 -0.68
N ASP A 5 -9.54 28.90 -1.82
CA ASP A 5 -9.48 30.19 -2.55
C ASP A 5 -10.82 30.62 -3.14
N TRP A 6 -11.70 29.67 -3.45
CA TRP A 6 -13.07 29.95 -3.92
C TRP A 6 -14.01 30.27 -2.76
N LEU A 7 -13.78 29.66 -1.59
CA LEU A 7 -14.51 29.93 -0.35
C LEU A 7 -14.40 31.40 0.11
N MET A 8 -13.31 32.09 -0.24
CA MET A 8 -13.05 33.51 0.09
C MET A 8 -13.66 34.52 -0.91
N ARG A 9 -14.41 34.07 -1.92
CA ARG A 9 -15.03 34.91 -2.98
C ARG A 9 -16.50 34.53 -3.22
N LEU A 10 -17.13 33.89 -2.26
CA LEU A 10 -18.48 33.38 -2.41
C LEU A 10 -19.50 34.54 -2.39
N PRO A 11 -20.47 34.59 -3.32
CA PRO A 11 -21.59 35.53 -3.23
C PRO A 11 -22.35 35.38 -1.91
N GLU A 12 -22.79 36.49 -1.29
CA GLU A 12 -23.43 36.51 0.05
C GLU A 12 -24.65 35.57 0.16
N ASP A 13 -25.38 35.38 -0.94
CA ASP A 13 -26.52 34.47 -1.05
C ASP A 13 -26.12 32.99 -0.96
N LEU A 14 -24.94 32.62 -1.47
CA LEU A 14 -24.39 31.28 -1.30
C LEU A 14 -23.79 31.06 0.09
N GLU A 15 -23.21 32.09 0.72
CA GLU A 15 -22.71 31.98 2.10
C GLU A 15 -23.84 31.63 3.08
N LEU A 16 -25.01 32.22 2.90
CA LEU A 16 -26.17 31.99 3.75
C LEU A 16 -26.71 30.56 3.60
N GLN A 17 -26.76 30.05 2.36
CA GLN A 17 -27.15 28.65 2.09
C GLN A 17 -26.13 27.66 2.66
N TYR A 18 -24.84 27.95 2.56
CA TYR A 18 -23.77 27.13 3.13
C TYR A 18 -23.81 27.08 4.65
N THR A 19 -23.99 28.24 5.30
CA THR A 19 -24.04 28.35 6.76
C THR A 19 -25.23 27.56 7.31
N ASN A 20 -26.40 27.67 6.67
CA ASN A 20 -27.56 26.88 7.02
C ASN A 20 -27.33 25.37 6.84
N ALA A 21 -26.68 24.96 5.75
CA ALA A 21 -26.36 23.55 5.51
C ALA A 21 -25.38 22.98 6.56
N ILE A 22 -24.33 23.74 6.93
CA ILE A 22 -23.39 23.36 7.99
C ILE A 22 -24.14 23.24 9.33
N HIS A 23 -24.96 24.23 9.70
CA HIS A 23 -25.72 24.19 10.95
C HIS A 23 -26.67 23.00 11.04
N GLN A 24 -27.40 22.68 9.95
CA GLN A 24 -28.26 21.50 9.92
C GLN A 24 -27.46 20.21 10.11
N ILE A 25 -26.26 20.12 9.51
CA ILE A 25 -25.37 18.97 9.70
C ILE A 25 -24.86 18.92 11.15
N GLU A 26 -24.50 20.04 11.75
CA GLU A 26 -24.05 20.12 13.15
C GLU A 26 -25.15 19.72 14.14
N GLU A 27 -26.38 20.16 13.91
CA GLU A 27 -27.56 19.75 14.70
C GLU A 27 -27.83 18.24 14.55
N GLN A 28 -27.80 17.72 13.33
CA GLN A 28 -28.05 16.29 13.06
C GLN A 28 -26.97 15.39 13.63
N LEU A 29 -25.69 15.75 13.47
CA LEU A 29 -24.57 14.95 13.97
C LEU A 29 -24.28 15.21 15.45
N LYS A 30 -24.88 16.24 16.05
CA LYS A 30 -24.59 16.76 17.40
C LYS A 30 -23.08 17.03 17.61
N MET A 31 -22.40 17.50 16.56
CA MET A 31 -20.97 17.78 16.58
C MET A 31 -20.57 18.76 15.47
N PRO A 32 -19.51 19.57 15.65
CA PRO A 32 -19.02 20.47 14.61
C PRO A 32 -18.65 19.71 13.33
N TYR A 33 -19.04 20.22 12.16
CA TYR A 33 -18.80 19.56 10.87
C TYR A 33 -17.31 19.32 10.59
N LEU A 34 -16.45 20.29 10.97
CA LEU A 34 -14.99 20.17 10.85
C LEU A 34 -14.48 18.94 11.62
N SER A 35 -15.03 18.69 12.81
CA SER A 35 -14.70 17.54 13.65
C SER A 35 -15.10 16.20 13.00
N TYR A 36 -16.13 16.17 12.15
CA TYR A 36 -16.54 14.96 11.43
C TYR A 36 -15.57 14.64 10.29
N VAL A 37 -15.20 15.67 9.53
CA VAL A 37 -14.27 15.53 8.39
C VAL A 37 -12.88 15.14 8.87
N GLU A 38 -12.38 15.77 9.95
CA GLU A 38 -11.08 15.45 10.57
C GLU A 38 -11.01 13.99 11.00
N ARG A 39 -11.98 13.52 11.80
CA ARG A 39 -12.03 12.13 12.27
C ARG A 39 -12.14 11.12 11.13
N ARG A 40 -12.87 11.47 10.07
CA ARG A 40 -12.96 10.61 8.87
C ARG A 40 -11.65 10.58 8.10
N GLY A 41 -10.94 11.70 8.02
CA GLY A 41 -9.62 11.82 7.43
C GLY A 41 -8.59 10.97 8.15
N GLU A 42 -8.53 11.10 9.48
CA GLU A 42 -7.64 10.34 10.37
C GLU A 42 -7.87 8.84 10.23
N ARG A 43 -9.11 8.36 10.42
CA ARG A 43 -9.46 6.93 10.26
C ARG A 43 -9.11 6.38 8.88
N ARG A 44 -9.27 7.18 7.82
CA ARG A 44 -8.89 6.78 6.46
C ARG A 44 -7.38 6.72 6.30
N GLY A 45 -6.65 7.67 6.91
CA GLY A 45 -5.20 7.72 6.96
C GLY A 45 -4.62 6.50 7.65
N GLU A 46 -5.08 6.20 8.87
CA GLU A 46 -4.68 5.03 9.66
C GLU A 46 -4.88 3.73 8.88
N ARG A 47 -6.10 3.48 8.39
CA ARG A 47 -6.43 2.26 7.61
C ARG A 47 -5.56 2.13 6.35
N ARG A 48 -5.20 3.24 5.70
CA ARG A 48 -4.30 3.22 4.54
C ARG A 48 -2.86 2.95 4.96
N GLY A 49 -2.43 3.52 6.08
CA GLY A 49 -1.12 3.31 6.68
C GLY A 49 -0.90 1.85 7.05
N GLU A 50 -1.83 1.26 7.80
CA GLU A 50 -1.81 -0.15 8.22
C GLU A 50 -1.71 -1.08 7.01
N ARG A 51 -2.64 -0.98 6.05
CA ARG A 51 -2.62 -1.82 4.85
C ARG A 51 -1.32 -1.70 4.04
N ARG A 52 -0.75 -0.50 3.95
CA ARG A 52 0.54 -0.29 3.27
C ARG A 52 1.70 -0.87 4.08
N GLY A 53 1.64 -0.74 5.40
CA GLY A 53 2.61 -1.27 6.35
C GLY A 53 2.67 -2.78 6.31
N GLU A 54 1.51 -3.45 6.38
CA GLU A 54 1.36 -4.90 6.30
C GLU A 54 1.95 -5.44 4.99
N ARG A 55 1.48 -4.95 3.84
CA ARG A 55 1.99 -5.39 2.52
C ARG A 55 3.50 -5.20 2.37
N ARG A 56 4.05 -4.08 2.85
CA ARG A 56 5.50 -3.84 2.84
C ARG A 56 6.24 -4.75 3.81
N GLY A 57 5.66 -5.00 4.98
CA GLY A 57 6.20 -5.89 6.00
C GLY A 57 6.32 -7.32 5.51
N GLU A 58 5.23 -7.83 4.95
CA GLU A 58 5.12 -9.17 4.38
C GLU A 58 6.15 -9.38 3.26
N ARG A 59 6.17 -8.50 2.24
CA ARG A 59 7.17 -8.58 1.16
C ARG A 59 8.60 -8.58 1.68
N ARG A 60 8.94 -7.69 2.62
CA ARG A 60 10.28 -7.65 3.22
C ARG A 60 10.61 -8.93 3.99
N GLY A 61 9.63 -9.51 4.67
CA GLY A 61 9.75 -10.78 5.37
C GLY A 61 10.10 -11.91 4.40
N VAL A 62 9.27 -12.09 3.36
CA VAL A 62 9.48 -13.13 2.34
C VAL A 62 10.81 -12.93 1.62
N TYR A 63 11.15 -11.70 1.20
CA TYR A 63 12.45 -11.38 0.59
C TYR A 63 13.64 -11.84 1.47
N ARG A 64 13.60 -11.56 2.77
CA ARG A 64 14.69 -11.96 3.69
C ARG A 64 14.81 -13.48 3.78
N VAL A 65 13.68 -14.17 3.85
CA VAL A 65 13.64 -15.64 3.94
C VAL A 65 14.20 -16.26 2.67
N ILE A 66 13.69 -15.89 1.50
CA ILE A 66 14.13 -16.48 0.25
C ILE A 66 15.60 -16.18 -0.05
N ARG A 67 16.06 -14.94 0.18
CA ARG A 67 17.48 -14.59 0.02
C ARG A 67 18.35 -15.51 0.89
N ARG A 68 17.95 -15.75 2.13
CA ARG A 68 18.69 -16.64 3.04
C ARG A 68 18.68 -18.10 2.60
N LEU A 69 17.58 -18.57 2.01
CA LEU A 69 17.48 -19.92 1.45
C LEU A 69 18.38 -20.08 0.22
N LEU A 70 18.36 -19.10 -0.68
CA LEU A 70 19.20 -19.06 -1.86
C LEU A 70 20.69 -19.01 -1.49
N GLU A 71 21.08 -18.14 -0.55
CA GLU A 71 22.45 -18.08 -0.01
C GLU A 71 22.86 -19.42 0.62
N ARG A 72 21.94 -20.15 1.26
CA ARG A 72 22.28 -21.46 1.85
C ARG A 72 22.46 -22.58 0.84
N ARG A 73 21.69 -22.58 -0.25
CA ARG A 73 21.72 -23.66 -1.25
C ARG A 73 22.72 -23.42 -2.38
N PHE A 74 22.89 -22.16 -2.79
CA PHE A 74 23.55 -21.81 -4.05
C PHE A 74 24.65 -20.76 -3.89
N ALA A 75 25.12 -20.46 -2.67
CA ALA A 75 26.15 -19.44 -2.48
C ALA A 75 27.43 -19.72 -3.30
N PRO A 76 28.07 -18.67 -3.84
CA PRO A 76 27.69 -17.25 -3.76
C PRO A 76 26.56 -16.85 -4.72
N LEU A 77 25.67 -15.95 -4.29
CA LEU A 77 24.60 -15.42 -5.14
C LEU A 77 25.14 -14.35 -6.10
N PRO A 78 24.90 -14.49 -7.42
CA PRO A 78 25.19 -13.45 -8.40
C PRO A 78 24.45 -12.13 -8.12
N THR A 79 25.04 -11.00 -8.53
CA THR A 79 24.46 -9.67 -8.29
C THR A 79 23.11 -9.49 -8.98
N ASP A 80 22.95 -10.01 -10.20
CA ASP A 80 21.70 -9.99 -10.96
C ASP A 80 20.56 -10.72 -10.24
N VAL A 81 20.87 -11.81 -9.54
CA VAL A 81 19.89 -12.54 -8.72
C VAL A 81 19.42 -11.68 -7.53
N VAL A 82 20.34 -10.96 -6.88
CA VAL A 82 19.99 -10.08 -5.76
C VAL A 82 19.12 -8.92 -6.23
N GLU A 83 19.47 -8.28 -7.36
CA GLU A 83 18.68 -7.21 -7.96
C GLU A 83 17.28 -7.70 -8.35
N ARG A 84 17.18 -8.91 -8.92
CA ARG A 84 15.90 -9.52 -9.27
C ARG A 84 15.01 -9.75 -8.05
N LEU A 85 15.56 -10.24 -6.94
CA LEU A 85 14.83 -10.39 -5.68
C LEU A 85 14.36 -9.04 -5.11
N GLU A 86 15.16 -7.98 -5.27
CA GLU A 86 14.83 -6.65 -4.78
C GLU A 86 13.72 -5.95 -5.58
N GLN A 87 13.54 -6.34 -6.85
CA GLN A 87 12.50 -5.79 -7.72
C GLN A 87 11.21 -6.63 -7.74
N ALA A 88 11.30 -7.92 -7.39
CA ALA A 88 10.17 -8.85 -7.43
C ALA A 88 9.01 -8.46 -6.51
N ASP A 89 7.77 -8.71 -6.94
CA ASP A 89 6.62 -8.52 -6.07
C ASP A 89 6.47 -9.66 -5.04
N LEU A 90 5.45 -9.58 -4.18
CA LEU A 90 5.24 -10.57 -3.14
C LEU A 90 4.92 -11.95 -3.72
N ASP A 91 4.13 -12.02 -4.80
CA ASP A 91 3.67 -13.27 -5.39
C ASP A 91 4.83 -14.01 -6.05
N GLN A 92 5.70 -13.28 -6.76
CA GLN A 92 6.94 -13.82 -7.31
C GLN A 92 7.86 -14.36 -6.21
N LEU A 93 8.05 -13.60 -5.12
CA LEU A 93 8.91 -14.02 -4.01
C LEU A 93 8.35 -15.29 -3.32
N LEU A 94 7.03 -15.40 -3.16
CA LEU A 94 6.39 -16.60 -2.61
C LEU A 94 6.57 -17.81 -3.53
N ALA A 95 6.29 -17.64 -4.83
CA ALA A 95 6.45 -18.72 -5.80
C ALA A 95 7.90 -19.24 -5.86
N TRP A 96 8.88 -18.35 -5.83
CA TRP A 96 10.29 -18.75 -5.76
C TRP A 96 10.65 -19.39 -4.41
N SER A 97 10.00 -19.01 -3.31
CA SER A 97 10.26 -19.61 -1.99
C SER A 97 9.77 -21.06 -1.87
N GLU A 98 8.77 -21.44 -2.65
CA GLU A 98 8.33 -22.84 -2.76
C GLU A 98 9.32 -23.62 -3.64
N ARG A 99 9.68 -23.08 -4.81
CA ARG A 99 10.61 -23.72 -5.74
C ARG A 99 12.02 -23.86 -5.19
N VAL A 100 12.49 -22.91 -4.37
CA VAL A 100 13.85 -22.94 -3.80
C VAL A 100 14.09 -24.11 -2.87
N VAL A 101 13.08 -24.88 -2.46
CA VAL A 101 13.31 -26.09 -1.66
C VAL A 101 13.73 -27.26 -2.56
N GLU A 102 13.16 -27.36 -3.76
CA GLU A 102 13.28 -28.52 -4.66
C GLU A 102 14.21 -28.28 -5.84
N ALA A 103 14.33 -27.03 -6.31
CA ALA A 103 15.05 -26.69 -7.54
C ALA A 103 16.54 -27.12 -7.47
N PRO A 104 17.12 -27.68 -8.54
CA PRO A 104 18.54 -28.07 -8.58
C PRO A 104 19.49 -26.90 -8.87
N SER A 105 19.00 -25.76 -9.34
CA SER A 105 19.80 -24.58 -9.71
C SER A 105 19.03 -23.28 -9.54
N LEU A 106 19.74 -22.15 -9.59
CA LEU A 106 19.14 -20.81 -9.58
C LEU A 106 18.17 -20.61 -10.75
N ASP A 107 18.56 -21.02 -11.97
CA ASP A 107 17.69 -20.93 -13.15
C ASP A 107 16.36 -21.67 -12.93
N ALA A 108 16.41 -22.87 -12.34
CA ALA A 108 15.21 -23.65 -12.06
C ALA A 108 14.29 -23.00 -11.00
N VAL A 109 14.83 -22.18 -10.09
CA VAL A 109 14.00 -21.39 -9.15
C VAL A 109 13.26 -20.28 -9.89
N PHE A 110 13.97 -19.60 -10.79
CA PHE A 110 13.50 -18.37 -11.41
C PHE A 110 12.77 -18.54 -12.74
N ASN A 111 12.83 -19.73 -13.35
CA ASN A 111 12.04 -20.06 -14.52
C ASN A 111 10.57 -20.07 -14.13
N GLU A 112 9.83 -19.08 -14.62
CA GLU A 112 8.39 -19.14 -14.68
C GLU A 112 8.06 -20.20 -15.73
N HIS A 113 7.30 -21.23 -15.34
CA HIS A 113 6.61 -22.02 -16.34
C HIS A 113 5.73 -21.03 -17.12
N GLU A 114 6.14 -20.74 -18.35
CA GLU A 114 5.31 -20.15 -19.40
C GLU A 114 4.19 -21.17 -19.71
N GLN A 115 3.21 -21.26 -18.82
CA GLN A 115 2.05 -22.13 -19.00
C GLN A 115 0.75 -21.39 -18.69
N ALA A 116 -0.14 -21.55 -19.67
CA ALA A 116 -1.55 -21.17 -19.78
C ALA A 116 -1.80 -19.70 -20.18
N SER A 117 -1.97 -19.41 -21.47
CA SER A 117 -3.18 -19.63 -22.31
C SER A 117 -4.28 -18.60 -22.09
#